data_AF-A0A2R6JHK8-F1
#
_entry.id   AF-A0A2R6JHK8-F1
#
_cell.length_a   1.000
_cell.length_b   1.000
_cell.length_c   1.000
_cell.angle_alpha   90.00
_cell.angle_beta   90.00
_cell.angle_gamma   90.00
#
_symmetry.space_group_name_H-M   'P 1'
#
loop_
_entity.id
_entity.type
_entity.pdbx_description
1 polymer ?
#
loop_
_entity_poly.entity_id
_entity_poly.type
_entity_poly.pdbx_seq_one_letter_code
_entity_poly.pdbx_strand_id
1 'polypeptide(L)'
;MAARGFAYRRIEPYLGVARANFLALPVALVAVGAAVAVRSGTFDPFRTGVALAGLISLHVAVNALNEYSDYLRGIDEETDPTPFSGGSGTLPEGELEPRSALYLGILASLVGATVGAYFLVVVGTPMLPLVVAGAVCVVGYTDLLTRIGVGEVAAGLGLGTLPVVGVAMVQDGTVGTLGYAASVPAFFLTFDLLLLNEFPDEEPDRRGGRTNLLHLLGRSRAALLYVVAGLAVPAAIVGSVAVGLLPPLALVGCLPSIFLARPVRWAIEHPEGDLPVQALRDNVIWVLFTNFLLAVGLATPTAAFAAYSEMSLNEGTFLVGRALFGLVLFFMAFNNLADLGNVSDRIGEAGVPYPTVATVAASVPLLFSAAAITLGVYPVVGAAYLVVFMAVTTVTVHNFLGIDDTEEQENEIFHFLKNLLILAAALVFLSLALGSEAWPYGLGITLF
;
A
#
# COMPACT_ATOMS: atom_id res chain seq x y z
N MET A 1 -24.84 16.60 14.16
CA MET A 1 -23.73 17.02 13.27
C MET A 1 -22.56 17.65 14.02
N ALA A 2 -22.76 18.53 15.02
CA ALA A 2 -21.67 19.18 15.78
C ALA A 2 -20.74 18.24 16.59
N ALA A 3 -21.26 17.13 17.16
CA ALA A 3 -20.44 16.20 17.94
C ALA A 3 -19.44 15.37 17.11
N ARG A 4 -19.75 15.10 15.82
CA ARG A 4 -18.83 14.41 14.90
C ARG A 4 -17.64 15.31 14.50
N GLY A 5 -17.87 16.62 14.34
CA GLY A 5 -16.81 17.59 14.07
C GLY A 5 -15.86 17.84 15.25
N PHE A 6 -16.35 17.66 16.49
CA PHE A 6 -15.54 17.87 17.70
C PHE A 6 -14.62 16.68 18.03
N ALA A 7 -15.07 15.45 17.78
CA ALA A 7 -14.24 14.25 17.97
C ALA A 7 -13.17 14.12 16.86
N TYR A 8 -13.52 14.47 15.61
CA TYR A 8 -12.60 14.41 14.47
C TYR A 8 -11.39 15.35 14.66
N ARG A 9 -11.62 16.60 15.09
CA ARG A 9 -10.56 17.57 15.42
C ARG A 9 -9.62 17.15 16.56
N ARG A 10 -9.98 16.14 17.36
CA ARG A 10 -9.12 15.65 18.46
C ARG A 10 -8.21 14.51 18.06
N ILE A 11 -8.49 13.80 16.97
CA ILE A 11 -7.73 12.61 16.54
C ILE A 11 -6.69 12.98 15.48
N GLU A 12 -6.99 13.99 14.66
CA GLU A 12 -6.13 14.46 13.57
C GLU A 12 -4.68 14.74 14.02
N PRO A 13 -4.40 15.43 15.15
CA PRO A 13 -3.03 15.61 15.61
C PRO A 13 -2.33 14.28 15.99
N TYR A 14 -3.06 13.30 16.52
CA TYR A 14 -2.49 11.97 16.78
C TYR A 14 -2.18 11.21 15.50
N LEU A 15 -2.97 11.40 14.43
CA LEU A 15 -2.70 10.82 13.11
C LEU A 15 -1.48 11.46 12.45
N GLY A 16 -1.28 12.76 12.66
CA GLY A 16 -0.07 13.50 12.27
C GLY A 16 1.18 12.90 12.91
N VAL A 17 1.22 12.82 14.24
CA VAL A 17 2.32 12.23 15.01
C VAL A 17 2.53 10.74 14.71
N ALA A 18 1.45 9.99 14.48
CA ALA A 18 1.54 8.59 14.05
C ALA A 18 2.09 8.43 12.63
N ARG A 19 2.19 9.53 11.86
CA ARG A 19 2.54 9.57 10.44
C ARG A 19 1.65 8.62 9.65
N ALA A 20 0.33 8.78 9.77
CA ALA A 20 -0.68 7.83 9.27
C ALA A 20 -0.50 7.45 7.78
N ASN A 21 -0.04 8.39 6.94
CA ASN A 21 0.24 8.16 5.52
C ASN A 21 1.28 7.05 5.26
N PHE A 22 2.17 6.79 6.21
CA PHE A 22 3.24 5.79 6.10
C PHE A 22 2.84 4.41 6.68
N LEU A 23 1.67 4.31 7.33
CA LEU A 23 1.17 3.05 7.89
C LEU A 23 0.72 2.04 6.81
N ALA A 24 0.73 2.43 5.53
CA ALA A 24 0.58 1.49 4.42
C ALA A 24 1.78 0.53 4.29
N LEU A 25 2.98 0.94 4.72
CA LEU A 25 4.19 0.10 4.64
C LEU A 25 4.09 -1.19 5.47
N PRO A 26 3.77 -1.17 6.79
CA PRO A 26 3.64 -2.39 7.57
C PRO A 26 2.54 -3.31 7.02
N VAL A 27 1.47 -2.77 6.42
CA VAL A 27 0.43 -3.58 5.76
C VAL A 27 1.00 -4.34 4.56
N ALA A 28 1.78 -3.66 3.70
CA ALA A 28 2.41 -4.28 2.54
C ALA A 28 3.41 -5.38 2.94
N LEU A 29 4.21 -5.16 4.00
CA LEU A 29 5.18 -6.13 4.50
C LEU A 29 4.51 -7.35 5.15
N VAL A 30 3.43 -7.14 5.90
CA VAL A 30 2.59 -8.23 6.42
C VAL A 30 2.02 -9.05 5.28
N ALA A 31 1.57 -8.42 4.18
CA ALA A 31 1.08 -9.14 3.02
C ALA A 31 2.16 -10.05 2.41
N VAL A 32 3.43 -9.61 2.34
CA VAL A 32 4.54 -10.47 1.86
C VAL A 32 4.75 -11.67 2.78
N GLY A 33 4.86 -11.46 4.10
CA GLY A 33 5.04 -12.57 5.06
C GLY A 33 3.84 -13.54 5.09
N ALA A 34 2.62 -13.02 4.98
CA ALA A 34 1.41 -13.83 4.87
C ALA A 34 1.39 -14.64 3.57
N ALA A 35 1.83 -14.06 2.45
CA ALA A 35 1.92 -14.75 1.16
C ALA A 35 2.92 -15.90 1.17
N VAL A 36 4.04 -15.75 1.90
CA VAL A 36 4.98 -16.85 2.18
C VAL A 36 4.24 -18.00 2.88
N ALA A 37 3.44 -17.70 3.90
CA ALA A 37 2.68 -18.69 4.65
C ALA A 37 1.58 -19.38 3.83
N VAL A 38 0.87 -18.62 2.97
CA VAL A 38 -0.12 -19.17 2.03
C VAL A 38 0.54 -20.20 1.13
N ARG A 39 1.70 -19.86 0.57
CA ARG A 39 2.47 -20.75 -0.31
C ARG A 39 3.05 -21.96 0.41
N SER A 40 3.43 -21.82 1.68
CA SER A 40 3.88 -22.92 2.53
C SER A 40 2.73 -23.77 3.09
N GLY A 41 1.47 -23.38 2.86
CA GLY A 41 0.29 -24.09 3.37
C GLY A 41 0.07 -23.92 4.87
N THR A 42 0.65 -22.90 5.49
CA THR A 42 0.66 -22.69 6.95
C THR A 42 -0.06 -21.41 7.39
N PHE A 43 -0.73 -20.73 6.45
CA PHE A 43 -1.44 -19.48 6.70
C PHE A 43 -2.55 -19.61 7.74
N ASP A 44 -2.46 -18.77 8.77
CA ASP A 44 -3.49 -18.56 9.78
C ASP A 44 -3.93 -17.07 9.77
N PRO A 45 -5.21 -16.78 9.47
CA PRO A 45 -5.70 -15.41 9.37
C PRO A 45 -5.74 -14.69 10.73
N PHE A 46 -5.93 -15.41 11.84
CA PHE A 46 -5.95 -14.81 13.17
C PHE A 46 -4.55 -14.34 13.57
N ARG A 47 -3.54 -15.21 13.45
CA ARG A 47 -2.14 -14.88 13.71
C ARG A 47 -1.66 -13.74 12.81
N THR A 48 -2.05 -13.75 11.53
CA THR A 48 -1.76 -12.65 10.60
C THR A 48 -2.39 -11.34 11.08
N GLY A 49 -3.66 -11.36 11.52
CA GLY A 49 -4.34 -10.17 12.05
C GLY A 49 -3.70 -9.63 13.34
N VAL A 50 -3.28 -10.50 14.25
CA VAL A 50 -2.56 -10.11 15.48
C VAL A 50 -1.18 -9.52 15.14
N ALA A 51 -0.44 -10.14 14.22
CA ALA A 51 0.85 -9.62 13.76
C ALA A 51 0.72 -8.25 13.07
N LEU A 52 -0.34 -8.06 12.26
CA LEU A 52 -0.65 -6.77 11.63
C LEU A 52 -0.89 -5.67 12.67
N ALA A 53 -1.73 -5.93 13.67
CA ALA A 53 -2.01 -4.98 14.74
C ALA A 53 -0.74 -4.62 15.53
N GLY A 54 0.12 -5.62 15.82
CA GLY A 54 1.40 -5.42 16.48
C GLY A 54 2.35 -4.56 15.65
N LEU A 55 2.54 -4.87 14.37
CA LEU A 55 3.46 -4.15 13.49
C LEU A 55 3.01 -2.73 13.19
N ILE A 56 1.70 -2.50 12.99
CA ILE A 56 1.17 -1.13 12.89
C ILE A 56 1.44 -0.36 14.19
N SER A 57 1.20 -0.97 15.35
CA SER A 57 1.46 -0.33 16.64
C SER A 57 2.95 0.01 16.83
N LEU A 58 3.85 -0.90 16.48
CA LEU A 58 5.30 -0.63 16.56
C LEU A 58 5.73 0.47 15.57
N HIS A 59 5.13 0.53 14.38
CA HIS A 59 5.39 1.61 13.42
C HIS A 59 4.90 2.97 13.94
N VAL A 60 3.70 3.03 14.51
CA VAL A 60 3.19 4.21 15.23
C VAL A 60 4.12 4.61 16.37
N ALA A 61 4.64 3.63 17.11
CA ALA A 61 5.56 3.88 18.22
C ALA A 61 6.84 4.57 17.76
N VAL A 62 7.50 4.05 16.72
CA VAL A 62 8.72 4.65 16.16
C VAL A 62 8.46 6.08 15.72
N ASN A 63 7.38 6.32 14.98
CA ASN A 63 7.04 7.66 14.50
C ASN A 63 6.77 8.63 15.65
N ALA A 64 5.96 8.23 16.63
CA ALA A 64 5.59 9.11 17.75
C ALA A 64 6.76 9.41 18.69
N LEU A 65 7.62 8.41 18.95
CA LEU A 65 8.86 8.62 19.73
C LEU A 65 9.85 9.50 18.96
N ASN A 66 9.92 9.35 17.64
CA ASN A 66 10.76 10.16 16.78
C ASN A 66 10.34 11.64 16.82
N GLU A 67 9.06 11.93 16.58
CA GLU A 67 8.50 13.31 16.63
C GLU A 67 8.73 13.95 18.01
N TYR A 68 8.52 13.20 19.11
CA TYR A 68 8.79 13.73 20.45
C TYR A 68 10.28 14.08 20.64
N SER A 69 11.18 13.21 20.18
CA SER A 69 12.63 13.40 20.29
C SER A 69 13.12 14.58 19.44
N ASP A 70 12.61 14.71 18.22
CA ASP A 70 13.02 15.73 17.24
C ASP A 70 12.53 17.11 17.70
N TYR A 71 11.30 17.20 18.20
CA TYR A 71 10.75 18.41 18.83
C TYR A 71 11.60 18.89 20.02
N LEU A 72 11.98 17.99 20.94
CA LEU A 72 12.80 18.37 22.11
C LEU A 72 14.19 18.91 21.72
N ARG A 73 14.66 18.58 20.52
CA ARG A 73 15.97 18.97 20.00
C ARG A 73 15.90 20.14 19.02
N GLY A 74 14.70 20.65 18.72
CA GLY A 74 14.48 21.75 17.79
C GLY A 74 14.71 21.39 16.33
N ILE A 75 14.78 20.09 15.98
CA ILE A 75 15.01 19.66 14.58
C ILE A 75 13.81 20.04 13.70
N ASP A 76 12.60 19.84 14.23
CA ASP A 76 11.35 20.11 13.50
C ASP A 76 11.09 21.62 13.28
N GLU A 77 11.75 22.52 14.03
CA GLU A 77 11.62 23.97 13.85
C GLU A 77 12.46 24.51 12.68
N GLU A 78 13.48 23.75 12.25
CA GLU A 78 14.43 24.15 11.21
C GLU A 78 14.24 23.40 9.89
N THR A 79 13.29 22.47 9.83
CA THR A 79 13.04 21.65 8.64
C THR A 79 11.96 22.26 7.76
N ASP A 80 12.16 22.26 6.45
CA ASP A 80 11.11 22.58 5.47
C ASP A 80 10.35 21.29 5.13
N PRO A 81 9.14 21.05 5.70
CA PRO A 81 8.45 19.78 5.56
C PRO A 81 7.99 19.56 4.12
N THR A 82 8.08 18.31 3.67
CA THR A 82 7.44 17.84 2.44
C THR A 82 6.33 16.84 2.80
N PRO A 83 5.44 16.47 1.87
CA PRO A 83 4.47 15.39 2.13
C PRO A 83 5.12 14.04 2.50
N PHE A 84 6.42 13.88 2.25
CA PHE A 84 7.15 12.61 2.41
C PHE A 84 8.31 12.64 3.43
N SER A 85 8.80 13.81 3.84
CA SER A 85 9.95 14.02 4.77
C SER A 85 9.73 15.22 5.70
N GLY A 86 10.60 15.41 6.69
CA GLY A 86 10.64 16.62 7.54
C GLY A 86 9.58 16.75 8.64
N GLY A 87 9.16 15.64 9.25
CA GLY A 87 8.24 15.66 10.39
C GLY A 87 6.78 16.01 10.05
N SER A 88 5.88 15.87 11.01
CA SER A 88 4.44 16.10 10.82
C SER A 88 4.01 17.57 10.94
N GLY A 89 4.85 18.42 11.55
CA GLY A 89 4.50 19.80 11.92
C GLY A 89 3.59 19.91 13.15
N THR A 90 2.99 18.80 13.61
CA THR A 90 1.96 18.80 14.65
C THR A 90 2.45 19.35 16.01
N LEU A 91 3.68 19.02 16.42
CA LEU A 91 4.23 19.50 17.70
C LEU A 91 4.71 20.97 17.63
N PRO A 92 5.50 21.40 16.61
CA PRO A 92 5.87 22.81 16.43
C PRO A 92 4.68 23.76 16.32
N GLU A 93 3.60 23.36 15.64
CA GLU A 93 2.38 24.17 15.49
C GLU A 93 1.51 24.23 16.77
N GLY A 94 1.86 23.43 17.78
CA GLY A 94 1.14 23.38 19.06
C GLY A 94 -0.22 22.68 18.99
N GLU A 95 -0.47 21.89 17.95
CA GLU A 95 -1.71 21.13 17.78
C GLU A 95 -1.83 19.96 18.76
N LEU A 96 -0.69 19.44 19.23
CA LEU A 96 -0.62 18.40 20.25
C LEU A 96 0.48 18.68 21.27
N GLU A 97 0.21 18.41 22.55
CA GLU A 97 1.23 18.51 23.58
C GLU A 97 2.33 17.43 23.37
N PRO A 98 3.63 17.76 23.43
CA PRO A 98 4.72 16.80 23.22
C PRO A 98 4.63 15.55 24.11
N ARG A 99 4.14 15.70 25.34
CA ARG A 99 3.91 14.55 26.24
C ARG A 99 2.88 13.57 25.70
N SER A 100 1.90 14.05 24.94
CA SER A 100 0.91 13.18 24.30
C SER A 100 1.52 12.34 23.18
N ALA A 101 2.48 12.89 22.42
CA ALA A 101 3.27 12.11 21.45
C ALA A 101 4.09 11.03 22.14
N LEU A 102 4.78 11.36 23.25
CA LEU A 102 5.49 10.38 24.07
C LEU A 102 4.56 9.27 24.59
N TYR A 103 3.39 9.62 25.14
CA TYR A 103 2.43 8.64 25.63
C TYR A 103 1.87 7.75 24.53
N LEU A 104 1.62 8.30 23.34
CA LEU A 104 1.24 7.52 22.16
C LEU A 104 2.35 6.51 21.82
N GLY A 105 3.60 6.96 21.77
CA GLY A 105 4.76 6.11 21.50
C GLY A 105 4.93 4.97 22.51
N ILE A 106 4.80 5.28 23.81
CA ILE A 106 4.88 4.28 24.90
C ILE A 106 3.73 3.29 24.80
N LEU A 107 2.48 3.75 24.66
CA LEU A 107 1.32 2.88 24.59
C LEU A 107 1.39 1.94 23.37
N ALA A 108 1.76 2.48 22.21
CA ALA A 108 1.92 1.70 20.99
C ALA A 108 3.07 0.68 21.10
N SER A 109 4.17 1.04 21.77
CA SER A 109 5.26 0.12 22.12
C SER A 109 4.79 -1.01 23.04
N LEU A 110 3.95 -0.71 24.04
CA LEU A 110 3.40 -1.72 24.95
C LEU A 110 2.46 -2.69 24.25
N VAL A 111 1.64 -2.21 23.30
CA VAL A 111 0.81 -3.08 22.46
C VAL A 111 1.70 -4.01 21.63
N GLY A 112 2.71 -3.48 20.96
CA GLY A 112 3.66 -4.27 20.20
C GLY A 112 4.43 -5.29 21.05
N ALA A 113 4.88 -4.89 22.25
CA ALA A 113 5.53 -5.79 23.20
C ALA A 113 4.60 -6.90 23.69
N THR A 114 3.32 -6.60 23.91
CA THR A 114 2.31 -7.60 24.29
C THR A 114 2.09 -8.61 23.15
N VAL A 115 2.01 -8.14 21.91
CA VAL A 115 1.92 -9.01 20.72
C VAL A 115 3.20 -9.87 20.57
N GLY A 116 4.37 -9.27 20.76
CA GLY A 116 5.65 -9.99 20.74
C GLY A 116 5.73 -11.06 21.81
N ALA A 117 5.30 -10.76 23.04
CA ALA A 117 5.24 -11.71 24.15
C ALA A 117 4.23 -12.84 23.89
N TYR A 118 3.06 -12.51 23.33
CA TYR A 118 2.08 -13.51 22.90
C TYR A 118 2.71 -14.50 21.90
N PHE A 119 3.37 -14.01 20.86
CA PHE A 119 4.02 -14.90 19.88
C PHE A 119 5.24 -15.62 20.45
N LEU A 120 5.97 -15.04 21.40
CA LEU A 120 7.03 -15.74 22.11
C LEU A 120 6.49 -16.95 22.89
N VAL A 121 5.28 -16.86 23.44
CA VAL A 121 4.60 -18.00 24.10
C VAL A 121 4.06 -19.01 23.08
N VAL A 122 3.46 -18.53 21.97
CA VAL A 122 2.82 -19.40 20.97
C VAL A 122 3.85 -20.14 20.10
N VAL A 123 4.93 -19.47 19.71
CA VAL A 123 5.97 -20.00 18.81
C VAL A 123 7.17 -20.55 19.59
N GLY A 124 7.49 -19.97 20.74
CA GLY A 124 8.62 -20.35 21.57
C GLY A 124 9.90 -19.54 21.28
N THR A 125 11.04 -20.06 21.72
CA THR A 125 12.34 -19.38 21.69
C THR A 125 12.84 -18.91 20.32
N PRO A 126 12.45 -19.49 19.15
CA PRO A 126 12.83 -18.92 17.86
C PRO A 126 12.37 -17.48 17.62
N MET A 127 11.30 -17.02 18.29
CA MET A 127 10.85 -15.62 18.22
C MET A 127 11.74 -14.65 19.02
N LEU A 128 12.55 -15.15 19.97
CA LEU A 128 13.30 -14.30 20.89
C LEU A 128 14.26 -13.33 20.17
N PRO A 129 15.06 -13.74 19.18
CA PRO A 129 15.92 -12.81 18.44
C PRO A 129 15.13 -11.72 17.73
N LEU A 130 13.96 -12.04 17.17
CA LEU A 130 13.10 -11.08 16.49
C LEU A 130 12.49 -10.07 17.47
N VAL A 131 12.02 -10.54 18.63
CA VAL A 131 11.46 -9.67 19.67
C VAL A 131 12.53 -8.72 20.21
N VAL A 132 13.73 -9.23 20.48
CA VAL A 132 14.86 -8.41 20.97
C VAL A 132 15.30 -7.41 19.91
N ALA A 133 15.52 -7.85 18.66
CA ALA A 133 15.92 -6.98 17.56
C ALA A 133 14.85 -5.91 17.29
N GLY A 134 13.57 -6.30 17.26
CA GLY A 134 12.45 -5.38 17.12
C GLY A 134 12.39 -4.34 18.24
N ALA A 135 12.58 -4.75 19.50
CA ALA A 135 12.61 -3.82 20.63
C ALA A 135 13.77 -2.80 20.51
N VAL A 136 14.97 -3.26 20.11
CA VAL A 136 16.11 -2.37 19.86
C VAL A 136 15.82 -1.42 18.70
N CYS A 137 15.25 -1.92 17.60
CA CYS A 137 14.86 -1.12 16.43
C CYS A 137 13.70 -0.15 16.72
N VAL A 138 12.93 -0.31 17.78
CA VAL A 138 11.83 0.62 18.11
C VAL A 138 12.28 1.64 19.14
N VAL A 139 12.87 1.20 20.25
CA VAL A 139 13.25 2.09 21.36
C VAL A 139 14.57 2.79 21.06
N GLY A 140 15.51 2.12 20.40
CA GLY A 140 16.84 2.65 20.12
C GLY A 140 16.97 3.40 18.80
N TYR A 141 15.94 3.41 17.94
CA TYR A 141 16.08 3.94 16.59
C TYR A 141 16.51 5.41 16.55
N THR A 142 15.68 6.30 17.10
CA THR A 142 15.90 7.75 17.00
C THR A 142 17.07 8.25 17.85
N ASP A 143 17.25 7.70 19.05
CA ASP A 143 18.23 8.22 20.02
C ASP A 143 19.58 7.49 20.00
N LEU A 144 19.70 6.36 19.30
CA LEU A 144 20.94 5.61 19.20
C LEU A 144 21.31 5.30 17.74
N LEU A 145 20.46 4.57 17.00
CA LEU A 145 20.84 3.98 15.71
C LEU A 145 21.09 5.04 14.62
N THR A 146 20.27 6.09 14.54
CA THR A 146 20.46 7.22 13.63
C THR A 146 21.69 8.07 13.97
N ARG A 147 22.18 7.98 15.22
CA ARG A 147 23.32 8.79 15.74
C ARG A 147 24.66 8.08 15.72
N ILE A 148 24.68 6.80 15.36
CA ILE A 148 25.90 6.00 15.19
C ILE A 148 26.12 5.56 13.74
N GLY A 149 25.29 6.05 12.81
CA GLY A 149 25.43 5.81 11.37
C GLY A 149 24.98 4.45 10.89
N VAL A 150 23.98 3.87 11.56
CA VAL A 150 23.34 2.62 11.14
C VAL A 150 21.82 2.77 10.97
N GLY A 151 21.32 4.01 10.88
CA GLY A 151 19.88 4.31 10.83
C GLY A 151 19.16 3.63 9.66
N GLU A 152 19.72 3.75 8.46
CA GLU A 152 19.18 3.21 7.21
C GLU A 152 19.23 1.68 7.20
N VAL A 153 20.32 1.11 7.70
CA VAL A 153 20.44 -0.35 7.87
C VAL A 153 19.42 -0.84 8.91
N ALA A 154 19.26 -0.11 10.01
CA ALA A 154 18.29 -0.43 11.05
C ALA A 154 16.84 -0.30 10.55
N ALA A 155 16.55 0.66 9.67
CA ALA A 155 15.24 0.77 9.02
C ALA A 155 15.01 -0.37 8.02
N GLY A 156 15.99 -0.68 7.18
CA GLY A 156 15.95 -1.85 6.28
C GLY A 156 15.69 -3.16 7.03
N LEU A 157 16.29 -3.35 8.20
CA LEU A 157 16.05 -4.51 9.06
C LEU A 157 14.71 -4.41 9.79
N GLY A 158 14.52 -3.40 10.63
CA GLY A 158 13.41 -3.25 11.57
C GLY A 158 12.06 -2.94 10.93
N LEU A 159 12.06 -2.21 9.82
CA LEU A 159 10.88 -1.82 9.07
C LEU A 159 10.79 -2.48 7.69
N GLY A 160 11.68 -3.43 7.37
CA GLY A 160 11.66 -4.18 6.10
C GLY A 160 11.77 -5.70 6.30
N THR A 161 12.97 -6.16 6.66
CA THR A 161 13.27 -7.61 6.80
C THR A 161 12.49 -8.27 7.93
N LEU A 162 12.60 -7.73 9.14
CA LEU A 162 12.05 -8.33 10.36
C LEU A 162 10.52 -8.45 10.33
N PRO A 163 9.75 -7.48 9.81
CA PRO A 163 8.32 -7.65 9.60
C PRO A 163 7.96 -8.85 8.71
N VAL A 164 8.62 -9.02 7.56
CA VAL A 164 8.36 -10.15 6.64
C VAL A 164 8.73 -11.48 7.29
N VAL A 165 9.93 -11.57 7.88
CA VAL A 165 10.42 -12.76 8.57
C VAL A 165 9.53 -13.11 9.77
N GLY A 166 9.14 -12.12 10.56
CA GLY A 166 8.29 -12.31 11.73
C GLY A 166 6.90 -12.79 11.36
N VAL A 167 6.28 -12.20 10.33
CA VAL A 167 4.94 -12.60 9.87
C VAL A 167 4.97 -14.00 9.26
N ALA A 168 6.06 -14.44 8.63
CA ALA A 168 6.22 -15.83 8.20
C ALA A 168 6.41 -16.76 9.42
N MET A 169 7.31 -16.40 10.34
CA MET A 169 7.63 -17.22 11.52
C MET A 169 6.44 -17.43 12.45
N VAL A 170 5.56 -16.45 12.63
CA VAL A 170 4.44 -16.57 13.57
C VAL A 170 3.40 -17.62 13.14
N GLN A 171 3.43 -18.07 11.89
CA GLN A 171 2.43 -18.96 11.29
C GLN A 171 2.64 -20.39 11.75
N ASP A 172 3.86 -20.92 11.61
CA ASP A 172 4.22 -22.30 11.97
C ASP A 172 5.51 -22.43 12.80
N GLY A 173 6.14 -21.32 13.16
CA GLY A 173 7.40 -21.28 13.90
C GLY A 173 8.66 -21.34 13.04
N THR A 174 8.53 -21.34 11.71
CA THR A 174 9.63 -21.37 10.77
C THR A 174 9.51 -20.26 9.73
N VAL A 175 10.64 -19.85 9.15
CA VAL A 175 10.67 -18.82 8.08
C VAL A 175 10.78 -19.50 6.70
N GLY A 176 11.53 -20.60 6.63
CA GLY A 176 11.92 -21.25 5.39
C GLY A 176 12.83 -20.39 4.51
N THR A 177 13.42 -20.99 3.48
CA THR A 177 14.23 -20.27 2.49
C THR A 177 13.40 -19.27 1.69
N LEU A 178 12.12 -19.59 1.45
CA LEU A 178 11.15 -18.71 0.80
C LEU A 178 10.97 -17.40 1.57
N GLY A 179 10.78 -17.45 2.90
CA GLY A 179 10.61 -16.26 3.73
C GLY A 179 11.85 -15.38 3.77
N TYR A 180 13.04 -15.97 3.90
CA TYR A 180 14.29 -15.22 3.85
C TYR A 180 14.50 -14.56 2.48
N ALA A 181 14.27 -15.29 1.38
CA ALA A 181 14.37 -14.74 0.03
C ALA A 181 13.38 -13.59 -0.21
N ALA A 182 12.15 -13.71 0.29
CA ALA A 182 11.14 -12.66 0.19
C ALA A 182 11.45 -11.42 1.05
N SER A 183 12.22 -11.57 2.14
CA SER A 183 12.59 -10.45 3.00
C SER A 183 13.74 -9.59 2.47
N VAL A 184 14.57 -10.11 1.55
CA VAL A 184 15.71 -9.37 0.99
C VAL A 184 15.26 -8.15 0.17
N PRO A 185 14.28 -8.25 -0.75
CA PRO A 185 13.72 -7.07 -1.41
C PRO A 185 13.17 -6.05 -0.42
N ALA A 186 12.45 -6.51 0.62
CA ALA A 186 11.87 -5.63 1.64
C ALA A 186 12.94 -4.85 2.43
N PHE A 187 14.12 -5.44 2.66
CA PHE A 187 15.28 -4.75 3.23
C PHE A 187 15.67 -3.53 2.39
N PHE A 188 16.01 -3.77 1.12
CA PHE A 188 16.52 -2.72 0.23
C PHE A 188 15.48 -1.64 -0.04
N LEU A 189 14.21 -2.01 -0.20
CA LEU A 189 13.11 -1.04 -0.38
C LEU A 189 13.00 -0.08 0.80
N THR A 190 13.05 -0.59 2.03
CA THR A 190 12.91 0.25 3.23
C THR A 190 14.18 1.02 3.54
N PHE A 191 15.34 0.43 3.26
CA PHE A 191 16.63 1.11 3.31
C PHE A 191 16.65 2.33 2.37
N ASP A 192 16.26 2.15 1.10
CA ASP A 192 16.22 3.22 0.11
C ASP A 192 15.16 4.27 0.40
N LEU A 193 14.03 3.86 0.98
CA LEU A 193 13.01 4.78 1.45
C LEU A 193 13.61 5.77 2.47
N LEU A 194 14.36 5.28 3.45
CA LEU A 194 14.98 6.16 4.43
C LEU A 194 16.13 6.96 3.83
N LEU A 195 17.04 6.30 3.09
CA LEU A 195 18.20 6.97 2.50
C LEU A 195 17.81 8.14 1.59
N LEU A 196 16.75 7.99 0.79
CA LEU A 196 16.27 9.07 -0.07
C LEU A 196 15.64 10.23 0.72
N ASN A 197 14.96 9.93 1.83
CA ASN A 197 14.32 10.92 2.70
C ASN A 197 15.34 11.79 3.46
N GLU A 198 16.59 11.36 3.59
CA GLU A 198 17.63 12.14 4.26
C GLU A 198 18.18 13.29 3.41
N PHE A 199 18.00 13.26 2.08
CA PHE A 199 18.55 14.30 1.21
C PHE A 199 17.92 15.68 1.38
N PRO A 200 16.58 15.81 1.50
CA PRO A 200 15.94 17.07 1.90
C PRO A 200 16.28 17.45 3.34
N ASP A 201 16.41 16.45 4.22
CA ASP A 201 16.54 16.66 5.68
C ASP A 201 18.02 16.76 6.14
N GLU A 202 18.98 16.89 5.20
CA GLU A 202 20.42 16.75 5.47
C GLU A 202 20.94 17.71 6.57
N GLU A 203 20.62 18.99 6.43
CA GLU A 203 21.15 20.05 7.30
C GLU A 203 20.42 20.07 8.67
N PRO A 204 19.08 19.98 8.76
CA PRO A 204 18.38 19.78 10.03
C PRO A 204 18.87 18.54 10.78
N ASP A 205 19.02 17.40 10.11
CA ASP A 205 19.49 16.15 10.74
C ASP A 205 20.92 16.28 11.28
N ARG A 206 21.80 16.97 10.53
CA ARG A 206 23.18 17.22 10.95
C ARG A 206 23.23 18.07 12.22
N ARG A 207 22.43 19.14 12.31
CA ARG A 207 22.33 19.98 13.51
C ARG A 207 21.70 19.24 14.69
N GLY A 208 20.73 18.38 14.38
CA GLY A 208 20.09 17.46 15.32
C GLY A 208 21.03 16.39 15.89
N GLY A 209 22.27 16.29 15.39
CA GLY A 209 23.30 15.36 15.84
C GLY A 209 23.10 13.93 15.36
N ARG A 210 22.41 13.75 14.22
CA ARG A 210 22.37 12.47 13.50
C ARG A 210 23.63 12.31 12.66
N THR A 211 23.99 11.06 12.35
CA THR A 211 25.21 10.74 11.59
C THR A 211 24.90 9.74 10.49
N ASN A 212 23.95 10.08 9.62
CA ASN A 212 23.42 9.14 8.63
C ASN A 212 24.47 8.83 7.54
N LEU A 213 24.25 7.79 6.72
CA LEU A 213 25.11 7.43 5.59
C LEU A 213 25.27 8.59 4.62
N LEU A 214 24.24 9.43 4.46
CA LEU A 214 24.35 10.67 3.70
C LEU A 214 25.50 11.55 4.22
N HIS A 215 25.61 11.74 5.53
CA HIS A 215 26.67 12.54 6.15
C HIS A 215 28.03 11.85 6.08
N LEU A 216 28.07 10.52 6.21
CA LEU A 216 29.30 9.74 6.21
C LEU A 216 29.93 9.61 4.81
N LEU A 217 29.09 9.51 3.77
CA LEU A 217 29.52 9.28 2.39
C LEU A 217 29.55 10.56 1.56
N GLY A 218 28.74 11.56 1.91
CA GLY A 218 28.44 12.73 1.09
C GLY A 218 27.37 12.44 0.03
N ARG A 219 26.69 13.49 -0.45
CA ARG A 219 25.51 13.40 -1.35
C ARG A 219 25.76 12.52 -2.58
N SER A 220 26.82 12.79 -3.36
CA SER A 220 27.14 12.00 -4.55
C SER A 220 27.30 10.49 -4.31
N ARG A 221 27.95 10.08 -3.21
CA ARG A 221 28.17 8.65 -2.91
C ARG A 221 26.94 8.01 -2.29
N ALA A 222 26.20 8.74 -1.46
CA ALA A 222 24.90 8.29 -0.95
C ALA A 222 23.89 8.11 -2.08
N ALA A 223 23.90 8.99 -3.09
CA ALA A 223 23.04 8.88 -4.26
C ALA A 223 23.40 7.65 -5.10
N LEU A 224 24.70 7.35 -5.27
CA LEU A 224 25.13 6.10 -5.89
C LEU A 224 24.68 4.87 -5.07
N LEU A 225 24.79 4.93 -3.73
CA LEU A 225 24.33 3.86 -2.86
C LEU A 225 22.82 3.60 -3.01
N TYR A 226 22.02 4.66 -3.07
CA TYR A 226 20.58 4.59 -3.38
C TYR A 226 20.33 3.90 -4.73
N VAL A 227 21.08 4.23 -5.79
CA VAL A 227 20.94 3.54 -7.09
C VAL A 227 21.30 2.06 -6.98
N VAL A 228 22.39 1.73 -6.28
CA VAL A 228 22.85 0.34 -6.13
C VAL A 228 21.85 -0.50 -5.34
N ALA A 229 21.36 0.00 -4.20
CA ALA A 229 20.33 -0.66 -3.41
C ALA A 229 19.00 -0.74 -4.19
N GLY A 230 18.67 0.30 -4.95
CA GLY A 230 17.49 0.36 -5.81
C GLY A 230 17.47 -0.76 -6.84
N LEU A 231 18.61 -1.00 -7.49
CA LEU A 231 18.81 -2.09 -8.44
C LEU A 231 18.96 -3.47 -7.76
N ALA A 232 19.36 -3.51 -6.49
CA ALA A 232 19.46 -4.75 -5.72
C ALA A 232 18.08 -5.39 -5.49
N VAL A 233 17.00 -4.62 -5.44
CA VAL A 233 15.63 -5.14 -5.30
C VAL A 233 15.23 -6.05 -6.47
N PRO A 234 15.14 -5.58 -7.75
CA PRO A 234 14.78 -6.45 -8.86
C PRO A 234 15.83 -7.53 -9.09
N ALA A 235 17.12 -7.26 -8.81
CA ALA A 235 18.16 -8.28 -8.89
C ALA A 235 17.95 -9.41 -7.86
N ALA A 236 17.55 -9.09 -6.63
CA ALA A 236 17.24 -10.08 -5.59
C ALA A 236 16.00 -10.91 -5.96
N ILE A 237 14.96 -10.29 -6.49
CA ILE A 237 13.75 -11.01 -6.96
C ILE A 237 14.11 -11.95 -8.13
N VAL A 238 14.73 -11.42 -9.19
CA VAL A 238 15.12 -12.18 -10.38
C VAL A 238 16.09 -13.31 -10.04
N GLY A 239 17.12 -13.00 -9.24
CA GLY A 239 18.10 -13.99 -8.77
C GLY A 239 17.43 -15.11 -7.97
N SER A 240 16.54 -14.77 -7.04
CA SER A 240 15.82 -15.76 -6.25
C SER A 240 14.87 -16.62 -7.07
N VAL A 241 14.26 -16.07 -8.13
CA VAL A 241 13.48 -16.86 -9.10
C VAL A 241 14.38 -17.78 -9.91
N ALA A 242 15.52 -17.27 -10.39
CA ALA A 242 16.47 -18.04 -11.22
C ALA A 242 17.05 -19.25 -10.47
N VAL A 243 17.27 -19.14 -9.16
CA VAL A 243 17.74 -20.27 -8.32
C VAL A 243 16.60 -21.08 -7.69
N GLY A 244 15.33 -20.78 -8.00
CA GLY A 244 14.17 -21.53 -7.54
C GLY A 244 13.74 -21.28 -6.08
N LEU A 245 14.22 -20.21 -5.44
CA LEU A 245 13.79 -19.80 -4.10
C LEU A 245 12.43 -19.10 -4.11
N LEU A 246 12.14 -18.32 -5.15
CA LEU A 246 10.85 -17.66 -5.38
C LEU A 246 10.16 -18.24 -6.64
N PRO A 247 8.82 -18.24 -6.71
CA PRO A 247 8.11 -18.60 -7.94
C PRO A 247 8.38 -17.63 -9.09
N PRO A 248 8.24 -18.09 -10.35
CA PRO A 248 8.29 -17.21 -11.51
C PRO A 248 7.33 -16.01 -11.43
N LEU A 249 6.14 -16.19 -10.85
CA LEU A 249 5.17 -15.09 -10.72
C LEU A 249 5.63 -13.98 -9.75
N ALA A 250 6.63 -14.22 -8.89
CA ALA A 250 7.23 -13.17 -8.07
C ALA A 250 7.86 -12.05 -8.92
N LEU A 251 8.20 -12.31 -10.20
CA LEU A 251 8.72 -11.31 -11.14
C LEU A 251 7.76 -10.13 -11.36
N VAL A 252 6.45 -10.28 -11.10
CA VAL A 252 5.50 -9.15 -11.17
C VAL A 252 5.85 -8.07 -10.13
N GLY A 253 6.54 -8.42 -9.04
CA GLY A 253 7.10 -7.47 -8.07
C GLY A 253 8.15 -6.53 -8.66
N CYS A 254 8.74 -6.84 -9.82
CA CYS A 254 9.69 -5.97 -10.52
C CYS A 254 9.01 -4.90 -11.39
N LEU A 255 7.70 -5.02 -11.67
CA LEU A 255 6.98 -4.06 -12.54
C LEU A 255 7.03 -2.61 -12.02
N PRO A 256 6.89 -2.35 -10.71
CA PRO A 256 6.93 -0.99 -10.19
C PRO A 256 8.31 -0.34 -10.30
N SER A 257 9.38 -1.06 -10.65
CA SER A 257 10.72 -0.48 -10.84
C SER A 257 10.77 0.59 -11.95
N ILE A 258 9.73 0.72 -12.77
CA ILE A 258 9.56 1.88 -13.67
C ILE A 258 9.52 3.21 -12.91
N PHE A 259 8.98 3.23 -11.69
CA PHE A 259 8.91 4.43 -10.84
C PHE A 259 10.28 4.87 -10.30
N LEU A 260 11.31 4.01 -10.37
CA LEU A 260 12.68 4.42 -10.07
C LEU A 260 13.27 5.39 -11.09
N ALA A 261 12.66 5.55 -12.28
CA ALA A 261 13.23 6.35 -13.36
C ALA A 261 13.57 7.79 -12.92
N ARG A 262 12.66 8.46 -12.21
CA ARG A 262 12.90 9.84 -11.73
C ARG A 262 13.94 9.92 -10.60
N PRO A 263 13.81 9.19 -9.48
CA PRO A 263 14.80 9.29 -8.40
C PRO A 263 16.19 8.80 -8.82
N VAL A 264 16.30 7.76 -9.65
CA VAL A 264 17.59 7.30 -10.18
C VAL A 264 18.22 8.33 -11.12
N ARG A 265 17.42 8.95 -11.99
CA ARG A 265 17.92 10.02 -12.85
C ARG A 265 18.45 11.20 -12.05
N TRP A 266 17.71 11.63 -11.02
CA TRP A 266 18.19 12.66 -10.10
C TRP A 266 19.49 12.25 -9.41
N ALA A 267 19.56 11.02 -8.88
CA ALA A 267 20.73 10.51 -8.16
C ALA A 267 21.99 10.44 -9.04
N ILE A 268 21.85 10.22 -10.35
CA ILE A 268 22.96 10.15 -11.30
C ILE A 268 23.34 11.53 -11.84
N GLU A 269 22.35 12.33 -12.24
CA GLU A 269 22.58 13.58 -12.98
C GLU A 269 22.78 14.79 -12.05
N HIS A 270 22.05 14.86 -10.92
CA HIS A 270 21.98 16.03 -10.05
C HIS A 270 22.02 15.71 -8.54
N PRO A 271 22.91 14.84 -8.04
CA PRO A 271 22.90 14.41 -6.63
C PRO A 271 23.19 15.53 -5.62
N GLU A 272 23.88 16.59 -6.04
CA GLU A 272 24.20 17.75 -5.20
C GLU A 272 23.06 18.80 -5.18
N GLY A 273 22.05 18.65 -6.04
CA GLY A 273 20.91 19.56 -6.11
C GLY A 273 19.77 19.16 -5.19
N ASP A 274 18.73 19.99 -5.18
CA ASP A 274 17.49 19.72 -4.45
C ASP A 274 16.79 18.49 -5.01
N LEU A 275 16.26 17.64 -4.12
CA LEU A 275 15.52 16.45 -4.48
C LEU A 275 14.07 16.82 -4.84
N PRO A 276 13.58 16.52 -6.06
CA PRO A 276 12.20 16.80 -6.42
C PRO A 276 11.22 15.97 -5.58
N VAL A 277 10.15 16.60 -5.11
CA VAL A 277 9.08 15.91 -4.35
C VAL A 277 8.48 14.74 -5.14
N GLN A 278 8.43 14.83 -6.47
CA GLN A 278 7.96 13.74 -7.33
C GLN A 278 8.87 12.51 -7.25
N ALA A 279 10.19 12.69 -7.02
CA ALA A 279 11.11 11.58 -6.85
C ALA A 279 10.87 10.84 -5.53
N LEU A 280 10.59 11.57 -4.44
CA LEU A 280 10.16 10.99 -3.15
C LEU A 280 8.84 10.21 -3.30
N ARG A 281 7.84 10.81 -3.94
CA ARG A 281 6.55 10.17 -4.24
C ARG A 281 6.74 8.88 -5.03
N ASP A 282 7.49 8.94 -6.12
CA ASP A 282 7.69 7.79 -7.00
C ASP A 282 8.47 6.67 -6.28
N ASN A 283 9.40 7.00 -5.37
CA ASN A 283 10.06 6.03 -4.47
C ASN A 283 9.07 5.36 -3.51
N VAL A 284 8.18 6.12 -2.88
CA VAL A 284 7.11 5.56 -2.00
C VAL A 284 6.20 4.62 -2.79
N ILE A 285 5.76 5.01 -3.99
CA ILE A 285 4.95 4.17 -4.87
C ILE A 285 5.69 2.88 -5.20
N TRP A 286 6.97 2.97 -5.57
CA TRP A 286 7.80 1.81 -5.86
C TRP A 286 7.87 0.84 -4.67
N VAL A 287 8.15 1.35 -3.46
CA VAL A 287 8.22 0.56 -2.22
C VAL A 287 6.92 -0.17 -1.92
N LEU A 288 5.78 0.53 -1.95
CA LEU A 288 4.48 -0.06 -1.61
C LEU A 288 4.04 -1.07 -2.67
N PHE A 289 4.10 -0.70 -3.95
CA PHE A 289 3.62 -1.57 -5.02
C PHE A 289 4.53 -2.77 -5.25
N THR A 290 5.85 -2.66 -5.08
CA THR A 290 6.74 -3.83 -5.19
C THR A 290 6.44 -4.85 -4.10
N ASN A 291 6.28 -4.43 -2.84
CA ASN A 291 5.89 -5.35 -1.76
C ASN A 291 4.50 -5.97 -2.02
N PHE A 292 3.51 -5.17 -2.44
CA PHE A 292 2.18 -5.67 -2.75
C PHE A 292 2.18 -6.69 -3.90
N LEU A 293 2.79 -6.36 -5.03
CA LEU A 293 2.84 -7.25 -6.19
C LEU A 293 3.72 -8.48 -5.94
N LEU A 294 4.78 -8.35 -5.14
CA LEU A 294 5.54 -9.50 -4.67
C LEU A 294 4.65 -10.43 -3.84
N ALA A 295 3.90 -9.90 -2.87
CA ALA A 295 2.94 -10.68 -2.09
C ALA A 295 1.91 -11.41 -2.98
N VAL A 296 1.35 -10.73 -3.98
CA VAL A 296 0.43 -11.34 -4.96
C VAL A 296 1.12 -12.48 -5.73
N GLY A 297 2.34 -12.25 -6.22
CA GLY A 297 3.13 -13.25 -6.95
C GLY A 297 3.50 -14.48 -6.12
N LEU A 298 3.72 -14.30 -4.82
CA LEU A 298 4.00 -15.39 -3.88
C LEU A 298 2.74 -16.18 -3.51
N ALA A 299 1.63 -15.48 -3.22
CA ALA A 299 0.38 -16.09 -2.78
C ALA A 299 -0.38 -16.82 -3.91
N THR A 300 -0.18 -16.42 -5.17
CA THR A 300 -0.85 -17.07 -6.29
C THR A 300 -0.38 -18.53 -6.40
N PRO A 301 -1.31 -19.49 -6.33
CA PRO A 301 -0.98 -20.90 -6.49
C PRO A 301 -0.46 -21.15 -7.91
N THR A 302 0.65 -21.87 -8.07
CA THR A 302 1.09 -22.36 -9.39
C THR A 302 0.26 -23.58 -9.79
N ALA A 303 0.30 -23.99 -11.07
CA ALA A 303 -0.45 -25.14 -11.58
C ALA A 303 -0.26 -26.45 -10.78
N ALA A 304 0.82 -26.58 -10.00
CA ALA A 304 1.05 -27.68 -9.07
C ALA A 304 0.10 -27.69 -7.85
N PHE A 305 -0.54 -26.56 -7.52
CA PHE A 305 -1.48 -26.37 -6.40
C PHE A 305 -2.95 -26.48 -6.85
N ALA A 306 -3.22 -26.33 -8.16
CA ALA A 306 -4.55 -26.42 -8.75
C ALA A 306 -5.19 -27.81 -8.65
N ALA A 307 -4.44 -28.82 -8.18
CA ALA A 307 -4.96 -30.16 -7.92
C ALA A 307 -5.86 -30.25 -6.67
N TYR A 308 -5.94 -29.19 -5.85
CA TYR A 308 -6.78 -29.16 -4.64
C TYR A 308 -7.55 -27.83 -4.54
N SER A 309 -8.68 -27.72 -5.23
CA SER A 309 -9.90 -27.09 -4.69
C SER A 309 -10.99 -27.04 -5.75
N GLU A 310 -12.06 -27.81 -5.55
CA GLU A 310 -13.38 -27.36 -6.00
C GLU A 310 -13.77 -26.20 -5.07
N MET A 311 -13.38 -24.98 -5.44
CA MET A 311 -13.71 -23.80 -4.65
C MET A 311 -15.18 -23.46 -4.89
N SER A 312 -16.08 -24.07 -4.12
CA SER A 312 -17.52 -23.74 -4.17
C SER A 312 -17.74 -22.33 -3.64
N LEU A 313 -18.46 -21.48 -4.38
CA LEU A 313 -18.83 -20.14 -3.92
C LEU A 313 -19.68 -20.23 -2.64
N ASN A 314 -19.33 -19.46 -1.60
CA ASN A 314 -20.27 -19.25 -0.51
C ASN A 314 -21.47 -18.45 -1.05
N GLU A 315 -22.62 -19.11 -1.14
CA GLU A 315 -23.80 -18.58 -1.81
C GLU A 315 -24.27 -17.24 -1.24
N GLY A 316 -24.23 -17.09 0.09
CA GLY A 316 -24.66 -15.88 0.79
C GLY A 316 -23.73 -14.70 0.51
N THR A 317 -22.42 -14.92 0.64
CA THR A 317 -21.42 -13.89 0.32
C THR A 317 -21.47 -13.49 -1.15
N PHE A 318 -21.69 -14.45 -2.05
CA PHE A 318 -21.83 -14.18 -3.48
C PHE A 318 -23.07 -13.33 -3.79
N LEU A 319 -24.24 -13.64 -3.19
CA LEU A 319 -25.46 -12.85 -3.33
C LEU A 319 -25.27 -11.41 -2.84
N VAL A 320 -24.68 -11.23 -1.66
CA VAL A 320 -24.40 -9.90 -1.10
C VAL A 320 -23.45 -9.13 -2.03
N GLY A 321 -22.38 -9.78 -2.49
CA GLY A 321 -21.40 -9.18 -3.40
C GLY A 321 -22.02 -8.67 -4.70
N ARG A 322 -22.81 -9.51 -5.39
CA ARG A 322 -23.46 -9.11 -6.66
C ARG A 322 -24.57 -8.08 -6.47
N ALA A 323 -25.29 -8.11 -5.35
CA ALA A 323 -26.32 -7.11 -5.02
C ALA A 323 -25.71 -5.73 -4.71
N LEU A 324 -24.64 -5.67 -3.91
CA LEU A 324 -23.93 -4.42 -3.64
C LEU A 324 -23.30 -3.86 -4.92
N PHE A 325 -22.69 -4.71 -5.74
CA PHE A 325 -22.14 -4.30 -7.03
C PHE A 325 -23.21 -3.70 -7.95
N GLY A 326 -24.34 -4.39 -8.13
CA GLY A 326 -25.43 -3.86 -8.94
C GLY A 326 -26.09 -2.62 -8.35
N LEU A 327 -26.16 -2.47 -7.02
CA LEU A 327 -26.64 -1.25 -6.37
C LEU A 327 -25.75 -0.04 -6.71
N VAL A 328 -24.43 -0.21 -6.72
CA VAL A 328 -23.49 0.86 -7.12
C VAL A 328 -23.71 1.25 -8.58
N LEU A 329 -23.83 0.27 -9.48
CA LEU A 329 -24.10 0.54 -10.91
C LEU A 329 -25.45 1.25 -11.11
N PHE A 330 -26.48 0.80 -10.41
CA PHE A 330 -27.79 1.44 -10.43
C PHE A 330 -27.71 2.88 -9.93
N PHE A 331 -27.02 3.12 -8.81
CA PHE A 331 -26.86 4.46 -8.24
C PHE A 331 -26.09 5.39 -9.18
N MET A 332 -25.03 4.90 -9.83
CA MET A 332 -24.29 5.68 -10.84
C MET A 332 -25.18 6.07 -12.01
N ALA A 333 -25.97 5.13 -12.55
CA ALA A 333 -26.88 5.43 -13.64
C ALA A 333 -28.02 6.36 -13.21
N PHE A 334 -28.57 6.15 -12.01
CA PHE A 334 -29.58 7.02 -11.44
C PHE A 334 -29.05 8.43 -11.26
N ASN A 335 -27.83 8.61 -10.74
CA ASN A 335 -27.21 9.90 -10.56
C ASN A 335 -27.01 10.63 -11.90
N ASN A 336 -26.56 9.92 -12.94
CA ASN A 336 -26.45 10.48 -14.29
C ASN A 336 -27.78 11.01 -14.84
N LEU A 337 -28.90 10.35 -14.51
CA LEU A 337 -30.23 10.72 -15.00
C LEU A 337 -30.92 11.76 -14.10
N ALA A 338 -30.72 11.67 -12.79
CA ALA A 338 -31.32 12.56 -11.79
C ALA A 338 -30.68 13.95 -11.82
N ASP A 339 -29.38 14.03 -12.11
CA ASP A 339 -28.63 15.27 -12.24
C ASP A 339 -28.10 15.49 -13.68
N LEU A 340 -28.95 15.17 -14.66
CA LEU A 340 -28.57 15.13 -16.07
C LEU A 340 -27.98 16.45 -16.57
N GLY A 341 -28.49 17.60 -16.10
CA GLY A 341 -27.99 18.92 -16.48
C GLY A 341 -26.52 19.09 -16.11
N ASN A 342 -26.22 19.02 -14.81
CA ASN A 342 -24.86 19.22 -14.31
C ASN A 342 -23.87 18.18 -14.86
N VAL A 343 -24.30 16.92 -14.98
CA VAL A 343 -23.42 15.85 -15.52
C VAL A 343 -23.15 16.08 -17.00
N SER A 344 -24.16 16.49 -17.78
CA SER A 344 -24.00 16.80 -19.21
C SER A 344 -23.07 18.00 -19.41
N ASP A 345 -23.26 19.06 -18.64
CA ASP A 345 -22.44 20.27 -18.74
C ASP A 345 -20.97 19.93 -18.45
N ARG A 346 -20.71 19.17 -17.38
CA ARG A 346 -19.35 18.72 -17.01
C ARG A 346 -18.66 17.91 -18.10
N ILE A 347 -19.33 16.93 -18.71
CA ILE A 347 -18.70 16.14 -19.78
C ILE A 347 -18.63 16.90 -21.11
N GLY A 348 -19.49 17.90 -21.30
CA GLY A 348 -19.43 18.83 -22.43
C GLY A 348 -18.20 19.72 -22.35
N GLU A 349 -17.87 20.22 -21.15
CA GLU A 349 -16.61 20.93 -20.87
C GLU A 349 -15.39 20.06 -21.15
N ALA A 350 -15.48 18.75 -20.85
CA ALA A 350 -14.46 17.75 -21.20
C ALA A 350 -14.42 17.38 -22.70
N GLY A 351 -15.21 18.04 -23.55
CA GLY A 351 -15.17 17.87 -25.01
C GLY A 351 -15.98 16.69 -25.58
N VAL A 352 -16.85 16.05 -24.79
CA VAL A 352 -17.70 14.94 -25.27
C VAL A 352 -18.81 15.46 -26.20
N PRO A 353 -18.92 14.95 -27.43
CA PRO A 353 -19.96 15.39 -28.36
C PRO A 353 -21.34 14.92 -27.90
N TYR A 354 -22.35 15.80 -28.07
CA TYR A 354 -23.74 15.55 -27.66
C TYR A 354 -23.87 15.10 -26.18
N PRO A 355 -23.39 15.92 -25.22
CA PRO A 355 -23.18 15.50 -23.84
C PRO A 355 -24.45 14.95 -23.16
N THR A 356 -25.62 15.53 -23.42
CA THR A 356 -26.89 15.00 -22.87
C THR A 356 -27.22 13.61 -23.41
N VAL A 357 -27.02 13.38 -24.71
CA VAL A 357 -27.24 12.08 -25.34
C VAL A 357 -26.22 11.07 -24.82
N ALA A 358 -24.96 11.45 -24.72
CA ALA A 358 -23.89 10.62 -24.19
C ALA A 358 -24.16 10.20 -22.73
N THR A 359 -24.62 11.12 -21.88
CA THR A 359 -24.95 10.85 -20.47
C THR A 359 -26.11 9.86 -20.33
N VAL A 360 -27.16 10.04 -21.13
CA VAL A 360 -28.30 9.10 -21.16
C VAL A 360 -27.85 7.73 -21.70
N ALA A 361 -27.09 7.72 -22.80
CA ALA A 361 -26.59 6.49 -23.42
C ALA A 361 -25.66 5.71 -22.48
N ALA A 362 -24.82 6.38 -21.69
CA ALA A 362 -23.95 5.79 -20.68
C ALA A 362 -24.72 5.15 -19.51
N SER A 363 -25.96 5.58 -19.25
CA SER A 363 -26.78 5.05 -18.16
C SER A 363 -27.43 3.70 -18.50
N VAL A 364 -27.65 3.43 -19.79
CA VAL A 364 -28.23 2.17 -20.30
C VAL A 364 -27.38 0.93 -19.96
N PRO A 365 -26.07 0.85 -20.30
CA PRO A 365 -25.23 -0.28 -19.94
C PRO A 365 -25.16 -0.50 -18.44
N LEU A 366 -25.12 0.58 -17.65
CA LEU A 366 -25.06 0.52 -16.20
C LEU A 366 -26.34 -0.10 -15.61
N LEU A 367 -27.53 0.39 -16.01
CA LEU A 367 -28.81 -0.16 -15.54
C LEU A 367 -29.02 -1.61 -15.96
N PHE A 368 -28.71 -1.92 -17.23
CA PHE A 368 -28.83 -3.29 -17.73
C PHE A 368 -27.92 -4.25 -16.97
N SER A 369 -26.65 -3.89 -16.80
CA SER A 369 -25.67 -4.72 -16.09
C SER A 369 -26.00 -4.85 -14.60
N ALA A 370 -26.52 -3.78 -13.98
CA ALA A 370 -26.99 -3.80 -12.60
C ALA A 370 -28.09 -4.85 -12.40
N ALA A 371 -29.12 -4.83 -13.26
CA ALA A 371 -30.22 -5.79 -13.20
C ALA A 371 -29.74 -7.21 -13.53
N ALA A 372 -28.95 -7.37 -14.59
CA ALA A 372 -28.47 -8.66 -15.05
C ALA A 372 -27.64 -9.40 -13.98
N ILE A 373 -26.69 -8.70 -13.35
CA ILE A 373 -25.80 -9.28 -12.34
C ILE A 373 -26.53 -9.47 -10.99
N THR A 374 -27.34 -8.50 -10.57
CA THR A 374 -28.09 -8.57 -9.28
C THR A 374 -29.16 -9.64 -9.28
N LEU A 375 -29.85 -9.84 -10.41
CA LEU A 375 -30.93 -10.82 -10.51
C LEU A 375 -30.46 -12.16 -11.06
N GLY A 376 -29.23 -12.24 -11.60
CA GLY A 376 -28.74 -13.43 -12.29
C GLY A 376 -29.53 -13.72 -13.56
N VAL A 377 -29.88 -12.68 -14.32
CA VAL A 377 -30.62 -12.74 -15.59
C VAL A 377 -29.68 -12.30 -16.70
N TYR A 378 -29.42 -13.17 -17.67
CA TYR A 378 -28.41 -13.01 -18.71
C TYR A 378 -27.05 -12.52 -18.17
N PRO A 379 -26.48 -13.18 -17.14
CA PRO A 379 -25.30 -12.68 -16.43
C PRO A 379 -24.08 -12.53 -17.34
N VAL A 380 -23.90 -13.43 -18.32
CA VAL A 380 -22.83 -13.33 -19.33
C VAL A 380 -22.94 -12.04 -20.13
N VAL A 381 -24.16 -11.72 -20.62
CA VAL A 381 -24.40 -10.53 -21.44
C VAL A 381 -24.23 -9.27 -20.60
N GLY A 382 -24.80 -9.24 -19.39
CA GLY A 382 -24.64 -8.12 -18.46
C GLY A 382 -23.18 -7.84 -18.13
N ALA A 383 -22.42 -8.86 -17.74
CA ALA A 383 -21.01 -8.71 -17.39
C ALA A 383 -20.15 -8.34 -18.60
N ALA A 384 -20.33 -8.99 -19.75
CA ALA A 384 -19.58 -8.67 -20.97
C ALA A 384 -19.86 -7.25 -21.48
N TYR A 385 -21.13 -6.82 -21.43
CA TYR A 385 -21.49 -5.46 -21.83
C TYR A 385 -20.83 -4.43 -20.90
N LEU A 386 -20.84 -4.68 -19.60
CA LEU A 386 -20.16 -3.82 -18.63
C LEU A 386 -18.64 -3.78 -18.85
N VAL A 387 -18.00 -4.92 -19.16
CA VAL A 387 -16.57 -5.00 -19.48
C VAL A 387 -16.23 -4.09 -20.65
N VAL A 388 -16.96 -4.22 -21.77
CA VAL A 388 -16.71 -3.39 -22.96
C VAL A 388 -16.95 -1.91 -22.65
N PHE A 389 -18.06 -1.60 -21.99
CA PHE A 389 -18.42 -0.22 -21.67
C PHE A 389 -17.40 0.46 -20.74
N MET A 390 -16.96 -0.23 -19.69
CA MET A 390 -15.94 0.29 -18.78
C MET A 390 -14.58 0.40 -19.47
N ALA A 391 -14.15 -0.59 -20.27
CA ALA A 391 -12.87 -0.53 -20.97
C ALA A 391 -12.78 0.68 -21.91
N VAL A 392 -13.85 0.97 -22.66
CA VAL A 392 -13.92 2.16 -23.53
C VAL A 392 -13.92 3.43 -22.69
N THR A 393 -14.87 3.57 -21.76
CA THR A 393 -15.02 4.79 -20.95
C THR A 393 -13.75 5.13 -20.17
N THR A 394 -13.07 4.13 -19.62
CA THR A 394 -11.82 4.31 -18.86
C THR A 394 -10.73 4.98 -19.71
N VAL A 395 -10.59 4.60 -20.98
CA VAL A 395 -9.54 5.12 -21.86
C VAL A 395 -9.98 6.41 -22.57
N THR A 396 -11.25 6.55 -22.93
CA THR A 396 -11.71 7.67 -23.77
C THR A 396 -12.26 8.85 -22.99
N VAL A 397 -12.85 8.64 -21.81
CA VAL A 397 -13.49 9.70 -21.03
C VAL A 397 -12.62 10.13 -19.86
N HIS A 398 -12.02 9.19 -19.14
CA HIS A 398 -11.19 9.47 -17.96
C HIS A 398 -9.69 9.36 -18.24
N ASN A 399 -9.25 9.96 -19.34
CA ASN A 399 -7.85 9.99 -19.69
C ASN A 399 -7.14 11.14 -18.94
N PHE A 400 -6.42 10.80 -17.89
CA PHE A 400 -5.65 11.77 -17.10
C PHE A 400 -4.30 12.14 -17.74
N LEU A 401 -3.88 11.43 -18.81
CA LEU A 401 -2.60 11.69 -19.47
C LEU A 401 -2.66 12.98 -20.28
N GLY A 402 -1.80 13.95 -19.94
CA GLY A 402 -1.69 15.23 -20.64
C GLY A 402 -2.55 16.35 -20.05
N ILE A 403 -3.13 16.15 -18.86
CA ILE A 403 -3.74 17.22 -18.07
C ILE A 403 -2.64 17.93 -17.27
N ASP A 404 -2.52 19.26 -17.45
CA ASP A 404 -1.52 20.08 -16.78
C ASP A 404 -1.99 20.58 -15.39
N ASP A 405 -3.30 20.75 -15.19
CA ASP A 405 -3.87 21.14 -13.91
C ASP A 405 -3.85 19.96 -12.91
N THR A 406 -3.32 20.21 -11.72
CA THR A 406 -3.07 19.14 -10.73
C THR A 406 -4.36 18.65 -10.07
N GLU A 407 -5.31 19.54 -9.76
CA GLU A 407 -6.58 19.15 -9.13
C GLU A 407 -7.46 18.38 -10.12
N GLU A 408 -7.53 18.84 -11.37
CA GLU A 408 -8.24 18.16 -12.44
C GLU A 408 -7.63 16.78 -12.74
N GLN A 409 -6.29 16.69 -12.80
CA GLN A 409 -5.59 15.42 -13.00
C GLN A 409 -5.87 14.42 -11.87
N GLU A 410 -5.86 14.85 -10.61
CA GLU A 410 -6.16 13.99 -9.46
C GLU A 410 -7.61 13.46 -9.50
N ASN A 411 -8.56 14.31 -9.86
CA ASN A 411 -9.96 13.92 -9.99
C ASN A 411 -10.16 12.90 -11.13
N GLU A 412 -9.49 13.08 -12.27
CA GLU A 412 -9.54 12.14 -13.38
C GLU A 412 -8.83 10.81 -13.07
N ILE A 413 -7.72 10.84 -12.32
CA ILE A 413 -7.09 9.61 -11.79
C ILE A 413 -8.09 8.86 -10.89
N PHE A 414 -8.82 9.54 -10.02
CA PHE A 414 -9.81 8.91 -9.15
C PHE A 414 -10.93 8.23 -9.97
N HIS A 415 -11.45 8.91 -11.00
CA HIS A 415 -12.46 8.33 -11.89
C HIS A 415 -11.93 7.17 -12.73
N PHE A 416 -10.71 7.27 -13.25
CA PHE A 416 -10.02 6.20 -13.97
C PHE A 416 -9.88 4.94 -13.10
N LEU A 417 -9.36 5.09 -11.88
CA LEU A 417 -9.19 3.98 -10.94
C LEU A 417 -10.51 3.34 -10.53
N LYS A 418 -11.56 4.14 -10.31
CA LYS A 418 -12.92 3.64 -10.05
C LYS A 418 -13.42 2.79 -11.20
N ASN A 419 -13.27 3.23 -12.45
CA ASN A 419 -13.73 2.44 -13.60
C ASN A 419 -12.90 1.17 -13.80
N LEU A 420 -11.59 1.22 -13.54
CA LEU A 420 -10.74 0.04 -13.56
C LEU A 420 -11.17 -0.99 -12.50
N LEU A 421 -11.57 -0.55 -11.31
CA LEU A 421 -12.13 -1.42 -10.26
C LEU A 421 -13.45 -2.08 -10.71
N ILE A 422 -14.35 -1.31 -11.32
CA ILE A 422 -15.62 -1.84 -11.85
C ILE A 422 -15.36 -2.83 -13.00
N LEU A 423 -14.42 -2.51 -13.90
CA LEU A 423 -13.98 -3.40 -14.97
C LEU A 423 -13.43 -4.72 -14.43
N ALA A 424 -12.57 -4.67 -13.41
CA ALA A 424 -12.03 -5.86 -12.76
C ALA A 424 -13.14 -6.73 -12.15
N ALA A 425 -14.08 -6.13 -11.42
CA ALA A 425 -15.23 -6.84 -10.88
C ALA A 425 -16.13 -7.43 -11.99
N ALA A 426 -16.34 -6.69 -13.08
CA ALA A 426 -17.10 -7.16 -14.23
C ALA A 426 -16.45 -8.37 -14.92
N LEU A 427 -15.11 -8.40 -15.01
CA LEU A 427 -14.36 -9.56 -15.52
C LEU A 427 -14.49 -10.78 -14.60
N VAL A 428 -14.50 -10.60 -13.28
CA VAL A 428 -14.77 -11.69 -12.32
C VAL A 428 -16.18 -12.24 -12.51
N PHE A 429 -17.20 -11.37 -12.55
CA PHE A 429 -18.58 -11.80 -12.82
C PHE A 429 -18.73 -12.45 -14.19
N LEU A 430 -18.02 -11.97 -15.22
CA LEU A 430 -18.02 -12.60 -16.53
C LEU A 430 -17.42 -14.01 -16.46
N SER A 431 -16.28 -14.17 -15.78
CA SER A 431 -15.66 -15.49 -15.59
C SER A 431 -16.59 -16.46 -14.85
N LEU A 432 -17.28 -15.99 -13.81
CA LEU A 432 -18.25 -16.81 -13.05
C LEU A 432 -19.51 -17.10 -13.87
N ALA A 433 -19.95 -16.18 -14.72
CA ALA A 433 -21.11 -16.37 -15.59
C ALA A 433 -20.83 -17.34 -16.75
N LEU A 434 -19.57 -17.39 -17.22
CA LEU A 434 -19.10 -18.33 -18.25
C LEU A 434 -18.85 -19.74 -17.69
N GLY A 435 -18.76 -19.88 -16.35
CA GLY A 435 -18.71 -21.18 -15.69
C GLY A 435 -20.02 -21.96 -15.89
N SER A 436 -19.95 -23.29 -15.78
CA SER A 436 -21.11 -24.17 -15.95
C SER A 436 -22.06 -24.23 -14.74
N GLU A 437 -21.74 -23.53 -13.66
CA GLU A 437 -22.55 -23.53 -12.43
C GLU A 437 -23.61 -22.45 -12.44
N ALA A 438 -24.84 -22.82 -12.08
CA ALA A 438 -25.91 -21.86 -11.90
C ALA A 438 -25.60 -20.91 -10.73
N TRP A 439 -25.85 -19.62 -10.93
CA TRP A 439 -25.63 -18.62 -9.89
C TRP A 439 -26.60 -18.81 -8.72
N PRO A 440 -26.09 -18.95 -7.47
CA PRO A 440 -26.95 -19.06 -6.30
C PRO A 440 -27.95 -17.90 -6.18
N TYR A 441 -29.21 -18.25 -5.93
CA TYR A 441 -30.35 -17.31 -5.85
C TYR A 441 -30.57 -16.46 -7.13
N GLY A 442 -29.99 -16.87 -8.26
CA GLY A 442 -30.26 -16.25 -9.56
C GLY A 442 -31.61 -16.70 -10.11
N LEU A 443 -32.25 -15.84 -10.91
CA LEU A 443 -33.48 -16.20 -11.60
C LEU A 443 -33.28 -17.24 -12.71
N GLY A 444 -32.03 -17.59 -13.04
CA GLY A 444 -31.70 -18.72 -13.91
C GLY A 444 -32.05 -18.51 -15.39
N ILE A 445 -32.32 -17.28 -15.79
CA ILE A 445 -32.61 -16.92 -17.19
C ILE A 445 -31.28 -16.67 -17.88
N THR A 446 -30.80 -17.59 -18.72
CA THR A 446 -29.51 -17.49 -19.41
C THR A 446 -29.64 -17.67 -20.92
N LEU A 447 -28.64 -17.20 -21.68
CA LEU A 447 -28.52 -17.42 -23.14
C LEU A 447 -27.68 -18.66 -23.46
N PHE A 448 -26.96 -19.17 -22.48
CA PHE A 448 -26.02 -20.29 -22.54
C PHE A 448 -26.16 -21.15 -21.29
#